data_AF-A0A2D0JMU6-F1
#
_entry.id   AF-A0A2D0JMU6-F1
#
_cell.length_a   1.000
_cell.length_b   1.000
_cell.length_c   1.000
_cell.angle_alpha   90.00
_cell.angle_beta   90.00
_cell.angle_gamma   90.00
#
_symmetry.space_group_name_H-M   'P 1'
#
loop_
_entity.id
_entity.type
_entity.pdbx_description
1 polymer ?
#
loop_
_entity_poly.entity_id
_entity_poly.type
_entity_poly.pdbx_seq_one_letter_code
_entity_poly.pdbx_strand_id
1 'polypeptide(L)'
;MRILKLFTLLCILFLYTAQSLAQQNVDTVYRIDSRPPQQIFILNGGFHPWGTNADLAEHIQDYSLGTNQPAEGSAFVATTSNEEQAIEWGVMMSSSSEERFYVYNIRPTANFYSVVLSLQSFYARTGDRRYLELLNTYEEQKEYAAFNGISVTQIRRVDVYEYDPNRGDYGRTSSILNPLYQEVQTTANGNPFSQLPQLPREIVTPATYCAMNMTHSHHYSASLAASTKTRKFIKELSQCNASLSIMAFLYTSFF
;
A
#
# COMPACT_ATOMS: atom_id res chain seq x y z
N MET A 1 36.48 8.26 41.94
CA MET A 1 35.76 7.00 41.59
C MET A 1 34.27 7.19 41.27
N ARG A 2 33.49 8.00 42.00
CA ARG A 2 32.05 8.21 41.71
C ARG A 2 31.77 8.88 40.35
N ILE A 3 32.56 9.89 39.98
CA ILE A 3 32.40 10.62 38.71
C ILE A 3 32.69 9.73 37.50
N LEU A 4 33.73 8.89 37.58
CA LEU A 4 34.07 7.95 36.51
C LEU A 4 32.94 6.94 36.28
N LYS A 5 32.37 6.38 37.36
CA LYS A 5 31.22 5.45 37.28
C LYS A 5 29.97 6.08 36.67
N LEU A 6 29.70 7.35 36.99
CA LEU A 6 28.58 8.10 36.42
C LEU A 6 28.76 8.35 34.92
N PHE A 7 29.99 8.68 34.51
CA PHE A 7 30.32 8.89 33.10
C PHE A 7 30.23 7.59 32.29
N THR A 8 30.70 6.47 32.84
CA THR A 8 30.56 5.15 32.21
C THR A 8 29.09 4.76 32.05
N LEU A 9 28.25 5.02 33.06
CA LEU A 9 26.80 4.75 32.98
C LEU A 9 26.12 5.58 31.89
N LEU A 10 26.46 6.87 31.77
CA LEU A 10 25.94 7.77 30.72
C LEU A 10 26.37 7.34 29.31
N CYS A 11 27.62 6.92 29.13
CA CYS A 11 28.09 6.40 27.84
C CYS A 11 27.38 5.08 27.46
N ILE A 12 27.16 4.18 28.43
CA ILE A 12 26.40 2.95 28.19
C ILE A 12 24.95 3.29 27.82
N LEU A 13 24.30 4.20 28.55
CA LEU A 13 22.93 4.62 28.26
C LEU A 13 22.80 5.22 26.84
N PHE A 14 23.77 6.05 26.44
CA PHE A 14 23.82 6.67 25.11
C PHE A 14 24.06 5.65 23.99
N LEU A 15 24.88 4.63 24.24
CA LEU A 15 25.10 3.54 23.28
C LEU A 15 23.86 2.63 23.13
N TYR A 16 23.09 2.42 24.20
CA TYR A 16 21.83 1.68 24.15
C TYR A 16 20.70 2.46 23.46
N THR A 17 20.65 3.80 23.59
CA THR A 17 19.64 4.60 22.88
C THR A 17 20.00 4.84 21.41
N ALA A 18 21.28 4.84 21.05
CA ALA A 18 21.73 5.01 19.66
C ALA A 18 21.36 3.83 18.74
N GLN A 19 21.05 2.65 19.28
CA GLN A 19 20.64 1.48 18.50
C GLN A 19 19.15 1.46 18.11
N SER A 20 18.35 2.47 18.50
CA SER A 20 16.88 2.36 18.48
C SER A 20 16.13 3.22 17.44
N LEU A 21 16.79 3.79 16.42
CA LEU A 21 16.08 4.62 15.41
C LEU A 21 16.43 4.31 13.95
N ALA A 22 17.23 3.29 13.66
CA ALA A 22 17.44 2.88 12.28
C ALA A 22 16.20 2.14 11.78
N GLN A 23 15.45 2.76 10.86
CA GLN A 23 14.43 2.10 10.06
C GLN A 23 15.00 0.79 9.53
N GLN A 24 14.30 -0.34 9.71
CA GLN A 24 14.71 -1.58 9.07
C GLN A 24 14.79 -1.35 7.55
N ASN A 25 15.92 -1.71 6.96
CA ASN A 25 16.07 -1.69 5.51
C ASN A 25 15.04 -2.65 4.91
N VAL A 26 14.20 -2.13 4.03
CA VAL A 26 13.28 -2.94 3.25
C VAL A 26 13.98 -3.26 1.94
N ASP A 27 14.36 -4.53 1.80
CA ASP A 27 15.12 -5.06 0.67
C ASP A 27 14.23 -5.83 -0.31
N THR A 28 12.96 -6.05 0.06
CA THR A 28 11.95 -6.72 -0.77
C THR A 28 10.57 -6.20 -0.44
N VAL A 29 9.79 -5.94 -1.48
CA VAL A 29 8.36 -5.64 -1.41
C VAL A 29 7.59 -6.55 -2.35
N TYR A 30 6.29 -6.67 -2.11
CA TYR A 30 5.41 -7.59 -2.78
C TYR A 30 4.26 -6.82 -3.42
N ARG A 31 3.87 -7.25 -4.62
CA ARG A 31 2.69 -6.74 -5.32
C ARG A 31 1.81 -7.89 -5.79
N ILE A 32 0.61 -7.98 -5.22
CA ILE A 32 -0.49 -8.74 -5.81
C ILE A 32 -1.01 -8.06 -7.09
N ASP A 33 -1.20 -8.82 -8.16
CA ASP A 33 -1.78 -8.35 -9.42
C ASP A 33 -2.50 -9.52 -10.14
N SER A 34 -3.50 -9.22 -10.97
CA SER A 34 -4.20 -10.22 -11.78
C SER A 34 -3.51 -10.48 -13.13
N ARG A 35 -2.61 -9.57 -13.55
CA ARG A 35 -1.91 -9.70 -14.83
C ARG A 35 -0.79 -10.74 -14.74
N PRO A 36 -0.66 -11.62 -15.76
CA PRO A 36 0.37 -12.65 -15.79
C PRO A 36 1.76 -12.07 -16.07
N PRO A 37 2.84 -12.81 -15.75
CA PRO A 37 4.21 -12.37 -15.98
C PRO A 37 4.51 -12.03 -17.44
N GLN A 38 3.87 -12.68 -18.41
CA GLN A 38 4.05 -12.33 -19.82
C GLN A 38 3.66 -10.87 -20.09
N GLN A 39 2.60 -10.38 -19.45
CA GLN A 39 2.19 -8.99 -19.58
C GLN A 39 3.15 -8.07 -18.83
N ILE A 40 3.48 -8.38 -17.58
CA ILE A 40 4.31 -7.49 -16.74
C ILE A 40 5.78 -7.45 -17.20
N PHE A 41 6.40 -8.61 -17.45
CA PHE A 41 7.82 -8.68 -17.81
C PHE A 41 8.09 -8.27 -19.25
N ILE A 42 7.21 -8.65 -20.19
CA ILE A 42 7.51 -8.52 -21.62
C ILE A 42 6.75 -7.36 -22.26
N LEU A 43 5.43 -7.28 -22.09
CA LEU A 43 4.62 -6.27 -22.78
C LEU A 43 4.76 -4.89 -22.14
N ASN A 44 4.70 -4.85 -20.81
CA ASN A 44 4.69 -3.60 -20.07
C ASN A 44 6.11 -3.18 -19.66
N GLY A 45 7.06 -4.10 -19.53
CA GLY A 45 8.39 -3.75 -19.02
C GLY A 45 8.35 -3.25 -17.56
N GLY A 46 7.35 -3.68 -16.79
CA GLY A 46 7.17 -3.31 -15.39
C GLY A 46 5.73 -2.93 -15.03
N PHE A 47 5.59 -2.21 -13.90
CA PHE A 47 4.33 -1.62 -13.46
C PHE A 47 4.35 -0.11 -13.67
N HIS A 48 3.31 0.41 -14.31
CA HIS A 48 3.16 1.83 -14.57
C HIS A 48 2.03 2.41 -13.71
N PRO A 49 2.21 3.62 -13.16
CA PRO A 49 1.15 4.32 -12.46
C PRO A 49 0.03 4.74 -13.42
N TRP A 50 -1.13 5.09 -12.89
CA TRP A 50 -2.29 5.54 -13.68
C TRP A 50 -2.15 6.94 -14.26
N GLY A 51 -1.34 7.78 -13.64
CA GLY A 51 -1.22 9.16 -14.02
C GLY A 51 -0.05 9.86 -13.37
N THR A 52 -0.22 11.15 -13.18
CA THR A 52 0.83 12.04 -12.65
C THR A 52 0.46 12.69 -11.32
N ASN A 53 -0.65 12.30 -10.70
CA ASN A 53 -1.06 12.83 -9.40
C ASN A 53 -0.15 12.30 -8.29
N ALA A 54 0.74 13.16 -7.82
CA ALA A 54 1.70 12.86 -6.76
C ALA A 54 1.15 13.11 -5.35
N ASP A 55 -0.16 13.23 -5.18
CA ASP A 55 -0.79 13.29 -3.87
C ASP A 55 -0.85 11.89 -3.23
N LEU A 56 0.09 11.62 -2.33
CA LEU A 56 0.19 10.32 -1.66
C LEU A 56 -0.98 10.06 -0.71
N ALA A 57 -1.58 11.10 -0.11
CA ALA A 57 -2.76 10.89 0.71
C ALA A 57 -3.95 10.47 -0.16
N GLU A 58 -4.09 11.07 -1.34
CA GLU A 58 -5.13 10.70 -2.31
C GLU A 58 -4.95 9.28 -2.87
N HIS A 59 -3.70 8.87 -3.11
CA HIS A 59 -3.34 7.50 -3.52
C HIS A 59 -3.85 6.43 -2.55
N ILE A 60 -3.52 6.56 -1.26
CA ILE A 60 -3.85 5.52 -0.26
C ILE A 60 -5.35 5.44 0.06
N GLN A 61 -6.08 6.54 -0.18
CA GLN A 61 -7.53 6.61 -0.01
C GLN A 61 -8.28 6.12 -1.25
N ASP A 62 -7.57 5.74 -2.32
CA ASP A 62 -8.18 5.27 -3.56
C ASP A 62 -9.05 6.32 -4.25
N TYR A 63 -8.76 7.61 -4.02
CA TYR A 63 -9.56 8.72 -4.57
C TYR A 63 -9.06 9.15 -5.95
N SER A 64 -7.76 8.95 -6.25
CA SER A 64 -7.16 9.21 -7.57
C SER A 64 -7.46 8.14 -8.61
N LEU A 65 -8.48 7.33 -8.38
CA LEU A 65 -8.81 6.21 -9.24
C LEU A 65 -9.69 6.65 -10.42
N GLY A 66 -9.05 6.86 -11.57
CA GLY A 66 -9.63 6.57 -12.87
C GLY A 66 -10.98 7.21 -13.17
N THR A 67 -10.98 8.51 -13.50
CA THR A 67 -12.01 9.06 -14.40
C THR A 67 -11.36 9.88 -15.50
N ASN A 68 -11.37 9.35 -16.73
CA ASN A 68 -11.20 10.04 -18.02
C ASN A 68 -10.04 11.06 -18.22
N GLN A 69 -9.14 11.26 -17.26
CA GLN A 69 -8.08 12.27 -17.26
C GLN A 69 -6.79 11.72 -16.63
N PRO A 70 -5.73 11.45 -17.42
CA PRO A 70 -4.45 10.97 -16.91
C PRO A 70 -3.77 11.86 -15.85
N ALA A 71 -4.12 13.16 -15.78
CA ALA A 71 -3.58 14.07 -14.78
C ALA A 71 -4.15 13.81 -13.36
N GLU A 72 -5.31 13.16 -13.25
CA GLU A 72 -5.96 12.86 -11.98
C GLU A 72 -5.58 11.46 -11.44
N GLY A 73 -5.07 10.59 -12.32
CA GLY A 73 -4.58 9.27 -11.96
C GLY A 73 -3.36 9.32 -11.04
N SER A 74 -3.31 8.41 -10.07
CA SER A 74 -2.19 8.31 -9.13
C SER A 74 -0.85 8.11 -9.84
N ALA A 75 0.20 8.80 -9.37
CA ALA A 75 1.59 8.65 -9.82
C ALA A 75 2.35 7.51 -9.12
N PHE A 76 1.68 6.74 -8.26
CA PHE A 76 2.29 5.71 -7.45
C PHE A 76 1.79 4.31 -7.82
N VAL A 77 2.63 3.32 -7.59
CA VAL A 77 2.28 1.90 -7.63
C VAL A 77 2.37 1.34 -6.23
N ALA A 78 1.26 0.83 -5.70
CA ALA A 78 1.19 0.28 -4.36
C ALA A 78 1.92 -1.07 -4.25
N THR A 79 2.70 -1.23 -3.17
CA THR A 79 3.38 -2.47 -2.78
C THR A 79 3.37 -2.60 -1.26
N THR A 80 3.54 -3.81 -0.73
CA THR A 80 3.68 -4.04 0.73
C THR A 80 5.01 -4.71 1.04
N SER A 81 5.61 -4.40 2.18
CA SER A 81 6.77 -5.16 2.67
C SER A 81 6.38 -6.48 3.35
N ASN A 82 5.09 -6.82 3.43
CA ASN A 82 4.57 -8.04 4.05
C ASN A 82 4.03 -9.03 2.99
N GLU A 83 4.73 -10.14 2.78
CA GLU A 83 4.34 -11.17 1.79
C GLU A 83 3.00 -11.83 2.14
N GLU A 84 2.77 -12.16 3.41
CA GLU A 84 1.55 -12.82 3.87
C GLU A 84 0.33 -11.96 3.58
N GLN A 85 0.45 -10.66 3.85
CA GLN A 85 -0.60 -9.71 3.56
C GLN A 85 -0.90 -9.56 2.06
N ALA A 86 0.14 -9.59 1.20
CA ALA A 86 -0.07 -9.60 -0.25
C ALA A 86 -0.83 -10.85 -0.72
N ILE A 87 -0.58 -12.01 -0.10
CA ILE A 87 -1.29 -13.26 -0.37
C ILE A 87 -2.74 -13.17 0.11
N GLU A 88 -2.96 -12.72 1.35
CA GLU A 88 -4.31 -12.53 1.92
C GLU A 88 -5.16 -11.61 1.05
N TRP A 89 -4.61 -10.50 0.55
CA TRP A 89 -5.28 -9.63 -0.40
C TRP A 89 -5.63 -10.35 -1.71
N GLY A 90 -4.70 -11.13 -2.27
CA GLY A 90 -4.98 -11.97 -3.44
C GLY A 90 -6.13 -12.95 -3.23
N VAL A 91 -6.17 -13.61 -2.07
CA VAL A 91 -7.26 -14.54 -1.71
C VAL A 91 -8.59 -13.81 -1.59
N MET A 92 -8.63 -12.69 -0.86
CA MET A 92 -9.87 -11.94 -0.63
C MET A 92 -10.50 -11.38 -1.90
N MET A 93 -9.69 -11.12 -2.92
CA MET A 93 -10.16 -10.55 -4.17
C MET A 93 -10.55 -11.57 -5.23
N SER A 94 -10.04 -12.79 -5.14
CA SER A 94 -10.29 -13.81 -6.16
C SER A 94 -11.74 -14.23 -6.04
N SER A 95 -12.57 -13.75 -6.97
CA SER A 95 -14.02 -13.75 -6.87
C SER A 95 -14.65 -15.09 -7.25
N SER A 96 -13.85 -15.97 -7.86
CA SER A 96 -14.21 -17.35 -8.16
C SER A 96 -13.04 -18.28 -7.85
N SER A 97 -13.33 -19.56 -7.56
CA SER A 97 -12.32 -20.60 -7.37
C SER A 97 -11.50 -20.93 -8.63
N GLU A 98 -11.75 -20.27 -9.76
CA GLU A 98 -11.02 -20.46 -11.02
C GLU A 98 -10.07 -19.29 -11.32
N GLU A 99 -10.16 -18.18 -10.57
CA GLU A 99 -9.34 -17.00 -10.77
C GLU A 99 -7.98 -17.16 -10.10
N ARG A 100 -6.92 -17.21 -10.91
CA ARG A 100 -5.54 -17.15 -10.41
C ARG A 100 -5.09 -15.74 -10.14
N PHE A 101 -4.16 -15.61 -9.22
CA PHE A 101 -3.49 -14.34 -8.94
C PHE A 101 -1.98 -14.49 -8.83
N TYR A 102 -1.29 -13.36 -8.89
CA TYR A 102 0.16 -13.31 -8.99
C TYR A 102 0.75 -12.42 -7.91
N VAL A 103 1.70 -12.94 -7.14
CA VAL A 103 2.46 -12.16 -6.16
C VAL A 103 3.85 -11.91 -6.72
N TYR A 104 4.11 -10.68 -7.12
CA TYR A 104 5.40 -10.24 -7.64
C TYR A 104 6.35 -9.87 -6.50
N ASN A 105 7.54 -10.47 -6.52
CA ASN A 105 8.63 -10.17 -5.62
C ASN A 105 9.53 -9.10 -6.24
N ILE A 106 9.64 -7.95 -5.59
CA ILE A 106 10.21 -6.74 -6.17
C ILE A 106 11.30 -6.21 -5.23
N ARG A 107 12.47 -5.90 -5.80
CA ARG A 107 13.52 -5.18 -5.09
C ARG A 107 13.22 -3.67 -5.13
N PRO A 108 12.99 -3.02 -3.99
CA PRO A 108 12.76 -1.58 -3.96
C PRO A 108 14.04 -0.81 -4.28
N THR A 109 13.87 0.41 -4.81
CA THR A 109 14.95 1.39 -4.99
C THR A 109 14.56 2.72 -4.34
N ALA A 110 15.36 3.77 -4.53
CA ALA A 110 15.12 5.10 -3.96
C ALA A 110 13.78 5.76 -4.37
N ASN A 111 13.04 5.19 -5.33
CA ASN A 111 11.70 5.65 -5.70
C ASN A 111 10.55 5.04 -4.87
N PHE A 112 10.85 4.13 -3.93
CA PHE A 112 9.86 3.55 -3.01
C PHE A 112 9.82 4.34 -1.71
N TYR A 113 8.65 4.82 -1.34
CA TYR A 113 8.45 5.64 -0.13
C TYR A 113 7.51 4.94 0.85
N SER A 114 7.88 4.89 2.12
CA SER A 114 6.99 4.39 3.17
C SER A 114 5.78 5.32 3.34
N VAL A 115 4.57 4.77 3.23
CA VAL A 115 3.33 5.52 3.49
C VAL A 115 3.29 6.01 4.93
N VAL A 116 3.63 5.14 5.88
CA VAL A 116 3.66 5.45 7.32
C VAL A 116 4.56 6.65 7.62
N LEU A 117 5.82 6.63 7.15
CA LEU A 117 6.74 7.74 7.36
C LEU A 117 6.23 9.04 6.73
N SER A 118 5.61 8.92 5.55
CA SER A 118 5.09 10.07 4.81
C SER A 118 3.92 10.72 5.53
N LEU A 119 2.95 9.94 6.03
CA LEU A 119 1.82 10.45 6.81
C LEU A 119 2.28 11.09 8.13
N GLN A 120 3.23 10.46 8.84
CA GLN A 120 3.84 11.05 10.04
C GLN A 120 4.50 12.41 9.73
N SER A 121 5.22 12.50 8.61
CA SER A 121 5.85 13.74 8.14
C SER A 121 4.82 14.81 7.74
N PHE A 122 3.72 14.42 7.08
CA PHE A 122 2.64 15.34 6.74
C PHE A 122 1.97 15.91 7.99
N TYR A 123 1.68 15.07 8.98
CA TYR A 123 1.17 15.53 10.28
C TYR A 123 2.15 16.47 10.98
N ALA A 124 3.44 16.10 11.07
CA ALA A 124 4.45 16.92 11.74
C ALA A 124 4.61 18.31 11.10
N ARG A 125 4.44 18.42 9.78
CA ARG A 125 4.56 19.69 9.04
C ARG A 125 3.32 20.56 9.10
N THR A 126 2.13 19.95 9.18
CA THR A 126 0.85 20.68 9.00
C THR A 126 0.03 20.80 10.28
N GLY A 127 0.22 19.90 11.24
CA GLY A 127 -0.64 19.75 12.41
C GLY A 127 -2.04 19.16 12.11
N ASP A 128 -2.31 18.74 10.87
CA ASP A 128 -3.62 18.25 10.45
C ASP A 128 -3.86 16.80 10.93
N ARG A 129 -4.81 16.64 11.85
CA ARG A 129 -5.12 15.35 12.49
C ARG A 129 -5.66 14.29 11.51
N ARG A 130 -6.13 14.69 10.32
CA ARG A 130 -6.60 13.73 9.30
C ARG A 130 -5.48 12.80 8.84
N TYR A 131 -4.22 13.25 8.84
CA TYR A 131 -3.08 12.38 8.56
C TYR A 131 -2.86 11.31 9.64
N LEU A 132 -3.21 11.58 10.91
CA LEU A 132 -3.18 10.56 11.96
C LEU A 132 -4.31 9.54 11.78
N GLU A 133 -5.49 9.98 11.31
CA GLU A 133 -6.61 9.09 11.02
C GLU A 133 -6.28 8.13 9.87
N LEU A 134 -5.65 8.65 8.80
CA LEU A 134 -5.11 7.84 7.71
C LEU A 134 -4.04 6.87 8.21
N LEU A 135 -3.10 7.35 9.04
CA LEU A 135 -2.06 6.50 9.61
C LEU A 135 -2.66 5.32 10.39
N ASN A 136 -3.59 5.59 11.30
CA ASN A 136 -4.25 4.54 12.11
C ASN A 136 -5.06 3.55 11.26
N THR A 137 -5.49 3.96 10.07
CA THR A 137 -6.25 3.09 9.16
C THR A 137 -5.30 2.19 8.35
N TYR A 138 -4.23 2.77 7.81
CA TYR A 138 -3.42 2.13 6.77
C TYR A 138 -2.06 1.62 7.25
N GLU A 139 -1.68 1.84 8.52
CA GLU A 139 -0.36 1.41 9.05
C GLU A 139 -0.12 -0.09 9.01
N GLU A 140 -1.18 -0.90 9.05
CA GLU A 140 -1.10 -2.36 9.02
C GLU A 140 -0.75 -2.89 7.62
N GLN A 141 -0.96 -2.10 6.57
CA GLN A 141 -0.66 -2.47 5.19
C GLN A 141 0.84 -2.56 4.89
N LYS A 142 1.66 -1.97 5.76
CA LYS A 142 3.12 -1.85 5.57
C LYS A 142 3.49 -1.38 4.15
N GLU A 143 2.71 -0.42 3.66
CA GLU A 143 2.76 -0.01 2.27
C GLU A 143 4.03 0.80 1.95
N TYR A 144 4.64 0.46 0.83
CA TYR A 144 5.64 1.26 0.13
C TYR A 144 5.09 1.64 -1.25
N ALA A 145 4.90 2.94 -1.45
CA ALA A 145 4.41 3.50 -2.71
C ALA A 145 5.60 3.76 -3.65
N ALA A 146 5.61 3.10 -4.82
CA ALA A 146 6.63 3.31 -5.83
C ALA A 146 6.26 4.48 -6.74
N PHE A 147 6.94 5.61 -6.57
CA PHE A 147 6.71 6.81 -7.36
C PHE A 147 7.21 6.63 -8.79
N ASN A 148 6.38 7.00 -9.77
CA ASN A 148 6.63 6.85 -11.21
C ASN A 148 6.79 5.40 -11.71
N GLY A 149 6.31 4.42 -10.96
CA GLY A 149 6.27 3.02 -11.40
C GLY A 149 7.42 2.15 -10.90
N ILE A 150 7.45 0.93 -11.45
CA ILE A 150 8.39 -0.12 -11.10
C ILE A 150 8.91 -0.71 -12.40
N SER A 151 10.22 -0.59 -12.65
CA SER A 151 10.84 -1.18 -13.83
C SER A 151 10.90 -2.70 -13.73
N VAL A 152 10.76 -3.41 -14.85
CA VAL A 152 10.95 -4.87 -14.92
C VAL A 152 12.28 -5.34 -14.33
N THR A 153 13.35 -4.54 -14.42
CA THR A 153 14.67 -4.90 -13.87
C THR A 153 14.70 -4.97 -12.34
N GLN A 154 13.66 -4.44 -11.68
CA GLN A 154 13.46 -4.51 -10.23
C GLN A 154 12.66 -5.74 -9.80
N ILE A 155 11.91 -6.35 -10.72
CA ILE A 155 11.03 -7.48 -10.40
C ILE A 155 11.84 -8.77 -10.49
N ARG A 156 12.02 -9.46 -9.38
CA ARG A 156 12.89 -10.64 -9.31
C ARG A 156 12.20 -11.90 -9.82
N ARG A 157 10.98 -12.12 -9.35
CA ARG A 157 10.17 -13.29 -9.69
C ARG A 157 8.69 -12.99 -9.46
N VAL A 158 7.85 -13.89 -9.95
CA VAL A 158 6.43 -13.94 -9.60
C VAL A 158 6.09 -15.32 -9.07
N ASP A 159 5.29 -15.35 -8.01
CA ASP A 159 4.69 -16.56 -7.47
C ASP A 159 3.23 -16.63 -7.93
N VAL A 160 2.83 -17.75 -8.51
CA VAL A 160 1.48 -17.97 -9.05
C VAL A 160 0.64 -18.71 -8.01
N TYR A 161 -0.53 -18.18 -7.71
CA TYR A 161 -1.48 -18.76 -6.77
C TYR A 161 -2.76 -19.18 -7.50
N GLU A 162 -3.18 -20.41 -7.23
CA GLU A 162 -4.41 -21.00 -7.77
C GLU A 162 -5.17 -21.69 -6.64
N TYR A 163 -6.49 -21.79 -6.79
CA TYR A 163 -7.33 -22.46 -5.81
C TYR A 163 -7.09 -23.96 -5.81
N ASP A 164 -6.79 -24.54 -4.65
CA ASP A 164 -6.70 -25.98 -4.44
C ASP A 164 -8.02 -26.51 -3.86
N PRO A 165 -8.87 -27.20 -4.66
CA PRO A 165 -10.16 -27.69 -4.19
C PRO A 165 -10.03 -28.75 -3.09
N ASN A 166 -8.86 -29.40 -2.93
CA ASN A 166 -8.65 -30.38 -1.87
C ASN A 166 -8.40 -29.70 -0.51
N ARG A 167 -7.82 -28.50 -0.53
CA ARG A 167 -7.57 -27.68 0.67
C ARG A 167 -8.68 -26.68 0.95
N GLY A 168 -9.50 -26.39 -0.06
CA GLY A 168 -10.54 -25.36 0.01
C GLY A 168 -9.98 -23.94 0.04
N ASP A 169 -8.72 -23.75 -0.39
CA ASP A 169 -7.99 -22.49 -0.28
C ASP A 169 -6.97 -22.34 -1.42
N TYR A 170 -6.44 -21.13 -1.61
CA TYR A 170 -5.38 -20.85 -2.58
C TYR A 170 -4.02 -21.35 -2.12
N GLY A 171 -3.25 -21.89 -3.07
CA GLY A 171 -1.88 -22.31 -2.85
C GLY A 171 -0.97 -21.83 -3.95
N ARG A 172 0.32 -21.61 -3.61
CA ARG A 172 1.35 -21.34 -4.61
C ARG A 172 1.58 -22.58 -5.47
N THR A 173 1.30 -22.49 -6.76
CA THR A 173 1.48 -23.61 -7.71
C THR A 173 2.80 -23.54 -8.47
N SER A 174 3.32 -22.34 -8.72
CA SER A 174 4.60 -22.16 -9.39
C SER A 174 5.29 -20.84 -9.01
N SER A 175 6.59 -20.77 -9.30
CA SER A 175 7.40 -19.57 -9.20
C SER A 175 8.16 -19.37 -10.51
N ILE A 176 8.01 -18.20 -11.13
CA ILE A 176 8.60 -17.87 -12.43
C ILE A 176 9.63 -16.76 -12.22
N LEU A 177 10.89 -17.05 -12.53
CA LEU A 177 11.97 -16.08 -12.47
C LEU A 177 11.88 -15.09 -13.63
N ASN A 178 12.19 -13.82 -13.36
CA ASN A 178 12.30 -12.81 -14.41
C ASN A 178 13.73 -12.80 -14.98
N PRO A 179 13.95 -13.15 -16.26
CA PRO A 179 15.29 -13.13 -16.86
C PRO A 179 15.86 -11.72 -17.04
N LEU A 180 15.02 -10.68 -16.95
CA LEU A 180 15.42 -9.27 -17.08
C LEU A 180 15.77 -8.63 -15.73
N TYR A 181 15.60 -9.35 -14.62
CA TYR A 181 15.99 -8.87 -13.29
C TYR A 181 17.49 -8.57 -13.25
N GLN A 182 17.86 -7.42 -12.69
CA GLN A 182 19.26 -7.07 -12.46
C GLN A 182 19.57 -7.28 -10.99
N GLU A 183 20.53 -8.15 -10.64
CA GLU A 183 20.94 -8.35 -9.24
C GLU A 183 21.86 -7.21 -8.78
N VAL A 184 21.28 -6.24 -8.08
CA VAL A 184 21.96 -5.04 -7.53
C VAL A 184 21.41 -4.82 -6.12
N GLN A 185 22.27 -4.42 -5.19
CA GLN A 185 21.86 -4.11 -3.82
C GLN A 185 21.30 -2.68 -3.76
N THR A 186 20.01 -2.57 -3.49
CA THR A 186 19.31 -1.29 -3.29
C THR A 186 18.24 -1.47 -2.21
N THR A 187 17.85 -0.38 -1.58
CA THR A 187 16.79 -0.36 -0.56
C THR A 187 15.75 0.70 -0.91
N ALA A 188 14.60 0.64 -0.26
CA ALA A 188 13.61 1.73 -0.31
C ALA A 188 14.21 3.06 0.19
N ASN A 189 13.56 4.17 -0.14
CA ASN A 189 13.94 5.50 0.34
C ASN A 189 13.76 5.58 1.86
N GLY A 190 14.82 5.96 2.58
CA GLY A 190 14.77 6.15 4.03
C GLY A 190 14.04 7.42 4.49
N ASN A 191 13.75 8.34 3.57
CA ASN A 191 13.04 9.58 3.85
C ASN A 191 11.54 9.48 3.47
N PRO A 192 10.65 10.23 4.15
CA PRO A 192 9.26 10.35 3.74
C PRO A 192 9.12 11.02 2.37
N PHE A 193 8.02 10.75 1.67
CA PHE A 193 7.69 11.46 0.45
C PHE A 193 7.47 12.96 0.74
N SER A 194 8.18 13.82 0.03
CA SER A 194 8.35 15.22 0.40
C SER A 194 7.26 16.14 -0.13
N GLN A 195 6.65 15.82 -1.27
CA GLN A 195 5.62 16.67 -1.87
C GLN A 195 4.36 16.63 -1.01
N LEU A 196 3.96 17.80 -0.51
CA LEU A 196 2.73 17.94 0.24
C LEU A 196 1.53 17.76 -0.71
N PRO A 197 0.47 17.06 -0.27
CA PRO A 197 -0.84 17.06 -0.90
C PRO A 197 -1.28 18.47 -1.31
N GLN A 198 -1.84 18.64 -2.51
CA GLN A 198 -2.39 19.94 -2.93
C GLN A 198 -3.76 20.14 -2.27
N LEU A 199 -3.79 20.86 -1.14
CA LEU A 199 -5.04 21.35 -0.54
C LEU A 199 -5.63 22.47 -1.43
N PRO A 200 -6.96 22.50 -1.69
CA PRO A 200 -8.03 21.94 -0.86
C PRO A 200 -8.83 20.86 -1.61
N ARG A 201 -8.24 19.68 -1.82
CA ARG A 201 -9.04 18.48 -2.09
C ARG A 201 -9.22 17.73 -0.76
N GLU A 202 -10.46 17.29 -0.50
CA GLU A 202 -10.89 16.81 0.82
C GLU A 202 -10.18 15.50 1.17
N ILE A 203 -9.48 15.45 2.31
CA ILE A 203 -9.04 14.18 2.88
C ILE A 203 -10.30 13.50 3.43
N VAL A 204 -10.71 12.41 2.79
CA VAL A 204 -11.95 11.68 3.06
C VAL A 204 -11.62 10.49 3.97
N THR A 205 -12.07 10.54 5.21
CA THR A 205 -11.86 9.39 6.12
C THR A 205 -12.44 8.11 5.52
N PRO A 206 -11.87 6.92 5.79
CA PRO A 206 -12.42 5.65 5.31
C PRO A 206 -13.92 5.47 5.62
N ALA A 207 -14.37 5.96 6.77
CA ALA A 207 -15.79 5.98 7.14
C ALA A 207 -16.62 6.88 6.22
N THR A 208 -16.10 8.05 5.85
CA THR A 208 -16.73 8.96 4.90
C THR A 208 -16.74 8.36 3.49
N TYR A 209 -15.64 7.74 3.06
CA TYR A 209 -15.55 7.09 1.75
C TYR A 209 -16.58 5.96 1.63
N CYS A 210 -16.65 5.07 2.62
CA CYS A 210 -17.65 4.01 2.64
C CYS A 210 -19.07 4.56 2.69
N ALA A 211 -19.34 5.60 3.46
CA ALA A 211 -20.65 6.25 3.49
C ALA A 211 -21.02 6.84 2.12
N MET A 212 -20.08 7.47 1.42
CA MET A 212 -20.30 8.01 0.08
C MET A 212 -20.59 6.89 -0.94
N ASN A 213 -19.78 5.84 -0.96
CA ASN A 213 -19.95 4.74 -1.93
C ASN A 213 -21.25 3.94 -1.68
N MET A 214 -21.65 3.76 -0.42
CA MET A 214 -22.93 3.15 -0.05
C MET A 214 -24.15 3.98 -0.48
N THR A 215 -23.99 5.27 -0.77
CA THR A 215 -25.09 6.16 -1.18
C THR A 215 -25.28 6.27 -2.70
N HIS A 216 -24.35 5.73 -3.47
CA HIS A 216 -24.51 5.52 -4.92
C HIS A 216 -25.26 4.21 -5.25
N SER A 217 -25.41 3.32 -4.27
CA SER A 217 -26.37 2.22 -4.32
C SER A 217 -27.79 2.80 -4.22
N HIS A 218 -28.68 2.45 -5.15
CA HIS A 218 -30.07 2.95 -5.25
C HIS A 218 -30.95 2.74 -4.00
N HIS A 219 -30.41 2.24 -2.89
CA HIS A 219 -31.14 1.87 -1.68
C HIS A 219 -30.86 2.74 -0.45
N TYR A 220 -29.88 3.65 -0.47
CA TYR A 220 -29.53 4.43 0.73
C TYR A 220 -29.22 5.90 0.41
N SER A 221 -30.02 6.83 0.93
CA SER A 221 -29.62 8.25 0.96
C SER A 221 -28.70 8.50 2.16
N ALA A 222 -27.67 9.33 1.97
CA ALA A 222 -26.68 9.67 3.01
C ALA A 222 -27.34 10.21 4.29
N SER A 223 -28.44 10.96 4.13
CA SER A 223 -29.22 11.52 5.23
C SER A 223 -30.03 10.48 6.01
N LEU A 224 -30.47 9.39 5.36
CA LEU A 224 -31.21 8.31 6.00
C LEU A 224 -30.27 7.32 6.72
N ALA A 225 -29.09 7.06 6.16
CA ALA A 225 -28.06 6.22 6.77
C ALA A 225 -27.42 6.86 8.02
N ALA A 226 -27.16 8.17 7.99
CA ALA A 226 -26.63 8.90 9.15
C ALA A 226 -27.62 8.98 10.33
N SER A 227 -28.94 8.95 10.05
CA SER A 227 -29.99 9.01 11.07
C SER A 227 -30.38 7.64 11.63
N THR A 228 -30.07 6.54 10.93
CA THR A 228 -30.43 5.18 11.35
C THR A 228 -29.19 4.34 11.63
N LYS A 229 -28.79 4.25 12.91
CA LYS A 229 -27.76 3.30 13.42
C LYS A 229 -28.21 1.84 13.31
N THR A 230 -28.51 1.37 12.10
CA THR A 230 -28.91 -0.01 11.86
C THR A 230 -27.68 -0.92 11.87
N ARG A 231 -27.76 -2.06 12.57
CA ARG A 231 -26.66 -3.05 12.68
C ARG A 231 -26.13 -3.51 11.32
N LYS A 232 -26.99 -3.52 10.29
CA LYS A 232 -26.64 -3.88 8.91
C LYS A 232 -25.69 -2.84 8.28
N PHE A 233 -26.01 -1.55 8.40
CA PHE A 233 -25.13 -0.47 7.93
C PHE A 233 -23.78 -0.47 8.65
N ILE A 234 -23.75 -0.67 9.98
CA ILE A 234 -22.49 -0.74 10.73
C ILE A 234 -21.65 -1.95 10.30
N LYS A 235 -22.29 -3.09 10.01
CA LYS A 235 -21.60 -4.29 9.52
C LYS A 235 -21.06 -4.09 8.11
N GLU A 236 -21.84 -3.50 7.22
CA GLU A 236 -21.45 -3.19 5.83
C GLU A 236 -20.39 -2.08 5.78
N LEU A 237 -20.44 -1.09 6.68
CA LEU A 237 -19.41 -0.08 6.87
C LEU A 237 -18.09 -0.70 7.37
N SER A 238 -18.18 -1.65 8.31
CA SER A 238 -17.03 -2.42 8.80
C SER A 238 -16.42 -3.30 7.69
N GLN A 239 -17.27 -3.95 6.89
CA GLN A 239 -16.84 -4.74 5.72
C GLN A 239 -16.24 -3.86 4.62
N CYS A 240 -16.84 -2.70 4.33
CA CYS A 240 -16.30 -1.73 3.39
C CYS A 240 -14.96 -1.14 3.88
N ASN A 241 -14.82 -0.86 5.18
CA ASN A 241 -13.56 -0.42 5.77
C ASN A 241 -12.46 -1.47 5.60
N ALA A 242 -12.81 -2.76 5.72
CA ALA A 242 -11.90 -3.88 5.43
C ALA A 242 -11.58 -3.99 3.92
N SER A 243 -12.55 -3.79 3.03
CA SER A 243 -12.35 -3.81 1.56
C SER A 243 -11.56 -2.60 1.03
N LEU A 244 -11.69 -1.42 1.64
CA LEU A 244 -10.97 -0.20 1.23
C LEU A 244 -9.47 -0.33 1.36
N SER A 245 -9.02 -1.14 2.31
CA SER A 245 -7.60 -1.45 2.47
C SER A 245 -7.00 -2.23 1.28
N ILE A 246 -7.85 -2.82 0.43
CA ILE A 246 -7.43 -3.70 -0.66
C ILE A 246 -7.54 -2.98 -2.02
N MET A 247 -8.50 -2.07 -2.19
CA MET A 247 -8.76 -1.41 -3.48
C MET A 247 -7.63 -0.47 -3.94
N ALA A 248 -7.04 0.31 -3.01
CA ALA A 248 -5.86 1.16 -3.27
C ALA A 248 -4.66 0.37 -3.84
N PHE A 249 -4.57 -0.91 -3.50
CA PHE A 249 -3.47 -1.75 -3.90
C PHE A 249 -3.51 -2.15 -5.39
N LEU A 250 -4.71 -2.31 -5.94
CA LEU A 250 -4.93 -2.95 -7.24
C LEU A 250 -5.06 -1.97 -8.36
N TYR A 251 -5.85 -0.94 -8.11
CA TYR A 251 -6.25 0.02 -9.10
C TYR A 251 -5.22 1.13 -9.26
N THR A 252 -4.01 1.02 -8.73
CA THR A 252 -3.01 2.08 -8.96
C THR A 252 -2.09 1.79 -10.14
N SER A 253 -2.34 0.72 -10.91
CA SER A 253 -1.51 0.33 -12.07
C SER A 253 -2.26 -0.53 -13.10
N PHE A 254 -2.83 0.07 -14.12
CA PHE A 254 -3.44 -0.59 -15.30
C PHE A 254 -3.22 0.34 -16.48
N PHE A 255 -2.39 -0.07 -17.44
CA PHE A 255 -2.76 -0.60 -18.76
C PHE A 255 -1.69 -1.63 -19.15
#